data_AF-A0A947Y2B9-F1
#
_entry.id   AF-A0A947Y2B9-F1
#
_cell.length_a   1.000
_cell.length_b   1.000
_cell.length_c   1.000
_cell.angle_alpha   90.00
_cell.angle_beta   90.00
_cell.angle_gamma   90.00
#
_symmetry.space_group_name_H-M   'P 1'
#
loop_
_entity.id
_entity.type
_entity.pdbx_description
1 polymer ?
#
loop_
_entity_poly.entity_id
_entity_poly.type
_entity_poly.pdbx_seq_one_letter_code
_entity_poly.pdbx_strand_id
1 'polypeptide(L)'
;MEKRDRFILQLCRVCFCCLAIWTGSVVMAVGQEAVFEDEPAFGEERDIGMISDPLEPMNRVFFHFNDKLYFWVLKPASHGYSYFIAEDVRMCVRSFFKNLLAPVRIVNNFLQGKVADSGIETARFLLNSTLGIAGLADPAKNEFGLLPKDEDLGQTMGVYGLGEGIYFCWPILGPSNVRDTIGLAGDFFLSPLSYLAMSDSGAGVAVQAGREVNNTSLTLGDYEDFKESAIDPYVALRDAYRQYRQKKIRDVAVGSDSVYISSSGTTDNAYARDTTGSALPEPVAADNFFVRVGTSFEAEKLLVMQQALLAMNTASIVTVSDRGGRNLYALEVPAGEEFESARQEAKRLCDAGFSEARVGQ
;
A
#
# COMPACT_ATOMS: atom_id res chain seq x y z
N MET A 1 41.26 -9.25 -29.60
CA MET A 1 40.75 -10.29 -28.67
C MET A 1 41.09 -10.00 -27.20
N GLU A 2 42.23 -9.39 -26.87
CA GLU A 2 42.72 -9.27 -25.49
C GLU A 2 41.87 -8.42 -24.49
N LYS A 3 41.09 -7.42 -24.95
CA LYS A 3 40.29 -6.57 -24.04
C LYS A 3 38.95 -7.18 -23.61
N ARG A 4 38.34 -8.01 -24.47
CA ARG A 4 37.01 -8.60 -24.21
C ARG A 4 37.10 -9.73 -23.18
N ASP A 5 38.18 -10.50 -23.24
CA ASP A 5 38.41 -11.62 -22.32
C ASP A 5 38.76 -11.15 -20.91
N ARG A 6 39.45 -10.00 -20.76
CA ARG A 6 39.69 -9.36 -19.45
C ARG A 6 38.40 -8.85 -18.81
N PHE A 7 37.46 -8.34 -19.59
CA PHE A 7 36.16 -7.86 -19.09
C PHE A 7 35.28 -9.02 -18.60
N ILE A 8 35.24 -10.12 -19.35
CA ILE A 8 34.51 -11.34 -18.96
C ILE A 8 35.11 -11.93 -17.67
N LEU A 9 36.44 -11.97 -17.56
CA LEU A 9 37.10 -12.48 -16.34
C LEU A 9 36.84 -11.60 -15.11
N GLN A 10 36.75 -10.27 -15.28
CA GLN A 10 36.38 -9.34 -14.21
C GLN A 10 34.91 -9.53 -13.80
N LEU A 11 34.01 -9.73 -14.77
CA LEU A 11 32.59 -10.00 -14.51
C LEU A 11 32.42 -11.32 -13.73
N CYS A 12 33.13 -12.38 -14.12
CA CYS A 12 33.10 -13.67 -13.42
C CYS A 12 33.65 -13.56 -12.00
N ARG A 13 34.71 -12.75 -11.76
CA ARG A 13 35.26 -12.53 -10.42
C ARG A 13 34.29 -11.77 -9.51
N VAL A 14 33.58 -10.76 -10.03
CA VAL A 14 32.54 -10.04 -9.27
C VAL A 14 31.36 -10.96 -8.95
N CYS A 15 30.90 -11.77 -9.91
CA CYS A 15 29.83 -12.75 -9.67
C CYS A 15 30.22 -13.81 -8.62
N PHE A 16 31.48 -14.27 -8.62
CA PHE A 16 31.96 -15.24 -7.63
C PHE A 16 32.06 -14.63 -6.22
N CYS A 17 32.44 -13.36 -6.11
CA CYS A 17 32.42 -12.63 -4.83
C CYS A 17 30.99 -12.42 -4.31
N CYS A 18 30.02 -12.10 -5.19
CA CYS A 18 28.62 -11.96 -4.80
C CYS A 18 28.01 -13.30 -4.32
N LEU A 19 28.38 -14.42 -4.95
CA LEU A 19 27.95 -15.76 -4.52
C LEU A 19 28.57 -16.19 -3.18
N ALA A 20 29.81 -15.78 -2.88
CA ALA A 20 30.43 -16.04 -1.58
C ALA A 20 29.85 -15.19 -0.45
N ILE A 21 29.36 -13.98 -0.74
CA ILE A 21 28.58 -13.16 0.20
C ILE A 21 27.20 -13.79 0.45
N TRP A 22 26.63 -14.45 -0.57
CA TRP A 22 25.33 -15.12 -0.48
C TRP A 22 25.35 -16.36 0.43
N THR A 23 26.44 -17.14 0.44
CA THR A 23 26.55 -18.32 1.32
C THR A 23 26.86 -17.98 2.77
N GLY A 24 27.42 -16.79 3.04
CA GLY A 24 27.67 -16.31 4.40
C GLY A 24 26.40 -15.89 5.15
N SER A 25 25.40 -15.36 4.45
CA SER A 25 24.15 -14.87 5.08
C SER A 25 23.12 -15.97 5.36
N VAL A 26 23.20 -17.13 4.70
CA VAL A 26 22.25 -18.23 4.91
C VAL A 26 22.47 -18.96 6.25
N VAL A 27 23.64 -18.82 6.88
CA VAL A 27 23.97 -19.50 8.16
C VAL A 27 23.51 -18.70 9.40
N MET A 28 23.15 -17.42 9.27
CA MET A 28 22.73 -16.58 10.41
C MET A 28 21.20 -16.46 10.57
N ALA A 29 20.41 -17.13 9.72
CA ALA A 29 18.94 -17.08 9.76
C ALA A 29 18.28 -18.15 10.65
N VAL A 30 19.06 -18.96 11.38
CA VAL A 30 18.53 -19.97 12.31
C VAL A 30 18.98 -19.63 13.73
N GLY A 31 18.25 -18.74 14.38
CA GLY A 31 18.48 -18.45 15.80
C GLY A 31 18.08 -17.05 16.22
N GLN A 32 16.81 -16.70 16.10
CA GLN A 32 16.27 -15.60 16.90
C GLN A 32 14.91 -16.02 17.45
N GLU A 33 14.92 -16.44 18.71
CA GLU A 33 13.72 -16.52 19.54
C GLU A 33 13.10 -15.12 19.59
N ALA A 34 11.82 -15.04 19.20
CA ALA A 34 11.05 -13.81 19.25
C ALA A 34 10.89 -13.37 20.71
N VAL A 35 11.51 -12.25 21.06
CA VAL A 35 11.18 -11.52 22.29
C VAL A 35 9.86 -10.81 22.03
N PHE A 36 8.80 -11.31 22.65
CA PHE A 36 7.51 -10.62 22.71
C PHE A 36 7.67 -9.42 23.64
N GLU A 37 7.74 -8.22 23.08
CA GLU A 37 7.53 -6.98 23.83
C GLU A 37 6.02 -6.75 23.97
N ASP A 38 5.56 -6.53 25.21
CA ASP A 38 4.17 -6.30 25.55
C ASP A 38 3.60 -5.06 24.81
N GLU A 39 2.55 -5.29 24.01
CA GLU A 39 1.69 -4.26 23.41
C GLU A 39 1.09 -3.36 24.50
N PRO A 40 1.25 -2.02 24.46
CA PRO A 40 0.53 -1.15 25.36
C PRO A 40 -0.97 -1.16 25.02
N ALA A 41 -1.76 -1.51 26.04
CA ALA A 41 -3.20 -1.54 26.03
C ALA A 41 -3.83 -0.23 25.52
N PHE A 42 -4.88 -0.39 24.72
CA PHE A 42 -5.84 0.63 24.29
C PHE A 42 -6.12 1.69 25.37
N GLY A 43 -5.80 2.95 25.08
CA GLY A 43 -6.14 4.05 25.98
C GLY A 43 -5.46 5.39 25.76
N GLU A 44 -4.48 5.53 24.86
CA GLU A 44 -3.99 6.86 24.50
C GLU A 44 -4.81 7.39 23.32
N GLU A 45 -5.64 8.40 23.59
CA GLU A 45 -5.82 9.47 22.60
C GLU A 45 -4.41 9.81 22.12
N ARG A 46 -4.07 9.42 20.87
CA ARG A 46 -2.87 9.93 20.25
C ARG A 46 -3.10 11.42 20.17
N ASP A 47 -2.58 12.15 21.15
CA ASP A 47 -2.14 13.51 20.93
C ASP A 47 -1.34 13.40 19.63
N ILE A 48 -1.93 13.88 18.53
CA ILE A 48 -1.23 14.09 17.27
C ILE A 48 -0.26 15.21 17.59
N GLY A 49 0.78 14.84 18.35
CA GLY A 49 1.60 15.75 19.09
C GLY A 49 2.08 16.78 18.11
N MET A 50 1.83 18.05 18.44
CA MET A 50 2.11 19.21 17.62
C MET A 50 3.42 18.96 16.88
N ILE A 51 3.31 18.60 15.59
CA ILE A 51 4.45 18.08 14.85
C ILE A 51 5.43 19.22 14.76
N SER A 52 6.51 19.12 15.53
CA SER A 52 7.52 20.15 15.59
C SER A 52 8.20 20.18 14.23
N ASP A 53 7.85 21.19 13.43
CA ASP A 53 8.47 21.52 12.16
C ASP A 53 9.40 22.74 12.38
N PRO A 54 10.71 22.52 12.62
CA PRO A 54 11.64 23.61 12.87
C PRO A 54 11.79 24.56 11.68
N LEU A 55 11.39 24.13 10.48
CA LEU A 55 11.55 24.86 9.22
C LEU A 55 10.20 25.34 8.66
N GLU A 56 9.16 25.40 9.50
CA GLU A 56 7.81 25.79 9.10
C GLU A 56 7.75 27.09 8.29
N PRO A 57 8.44 28.20 8.66
CA PRO A 57 8.38 29.44 7.87
C PRO A 57 8.88 29.25 6.44
N MET A 58 9.95 28.48 6.25
CA MET A 58 10.51 28.19 4.93
C MET A 58 9.62 27.24 4.14
N ASN A 59 9.10 26.21 4.80
CA ASN A 59 8.22 25.22 4.18
C ASN A 59 6.90 25.85 3.71
N ARG A 60 6.34 26.80 4.47
CA ARG A 60 5.16 27.58 4.05
C ARG A 60 5.43 28.42 2.81
N VAL A 61 6.62 29.02 2.69
CA VAL A 61 7.01 29.77 1.49
C VAL A 61 7.03 28.86 0.26
N PHE A 62 7.66 27.69 0.36
CA PHE A 62 7.68 26.72 -0.75
C PHE A 62 6.30 26.12 -1.04
N PHE A 63 5.49 25.89 -0.01
CA PHE A 63 4.10 25.50 -0.18
C PHE A 63 3.32 26.54 -0.98
N HIS A 64 3.42 27.82 -0.63
CA HIS A 64 2.76 28.90 -1.39
C HIS A 64 3.30 29.04 -2.81
N PHE A 65 4.58 28.78 -3.04
CA PHE A 65 5.15 28.73 -4.38
C PHE A 65 4.54 27.60 -5.20
N ASN A 66 4.47 26.39 -4.65
CA ASN A 66 3.89 25.22 -5.29
C ASN A 66 2.38 25.39 -5.55
N ASP A 67 1.66 25.97 -4.60
CA ASP A 67 0.25 26.30 -4.70
C ASP A 67 -0.01 27.26 -5.88
N LYS A 68 0.77 28.36 -5.96
CA LYS A 68 0.67 29.28 -7.10
C LYS A 68 1.04 28.62 -8.43
N LEU A 69 2.10 27.81 -8.45
CA LEU A 69 2.53 27.06 -9.63
C LEU A 69 1.40 26.13 -10.12
N TYR A 70 0.71 25.45 -9.19
CA TYR A 70 -0.44 24.63 -9.50
C TYR A 70 -1.53 25.44 -10.20
N PHE A 71 -2.01 26.50 -9.57
CA PHE A 71 -3.14 27.28 -10.11
C PHE A 71 -2.80 28.03 -11.40
N TRP A 72 -1.57 28.51 -11.57
CA TRP A 72 -1.19 29.39 -12.67
C TRP A 72 -0.63 28.65 -13.88
N VAL A 73 -0.02 27.48 -13.66
CA VAL A 73 0.69 26.74 -14.71
C VAL A 73 0.11 25.35 -14.87
N LEU A 74 0.13 24.54 -13.81
CA LEU A 74 -0.20 23.12 -13.95
C LEU A 74 -1.68 22.88 -14.24
N LYS A 75 -2.57 23.57 -13.54
CA LYS A 75 -4.03 23.49 -13.73
C LYS A 75 -4.46 23.90 -15.15
N PRO A 76 -4.14 25.10 -15.67
CA PRO A 76 -4.56 25.48 -17.02
C PRO A 76 -3.93 24.58 -18.10
N ALA A 77 -2.67 24.16 -17.93
CA ALA A 77 -2.02 23.22 -18.84
C ALA A 77 -2.72 21.85 -18.85
N SER A 78 -3.06 21.33 -17.67
CA SER A 78 -3.74 20.03 -17.52
C SER A 78 -5.19 20.07 -18.00
N HIS A 79 -5.89 21.18 -17.76
CA HIS A 79 -7.23 21.40 -18.29
C HIS A 79 -7.21 21.46 -19.82
N GLY A 80 -6.32 22.26 -20.42
CA GLY A 80 -6.13 22.28 -21.87
C GLY A 80 -5.76 20.92 -22.44
N TYR A 81 -4.86 20.17 -21.77
CA TYR A 81 -4.50 18.82 -22.17
C TYR A 81 -5.69 17.84 -22.12
N SER A 82 -6.50 17.88 -21.06
CA SER A 82 -7.72 17.06 -20.94
C SER A 82 -8.78 17.39 -21.99
N TYR A 83 -8.79 18.63 -22.49
CA TYR A 83 -9.70 19.06 -23.56
C TYR A 83 -9.33 18.44 -24.91
N PHE A 84 -8.04 18.31 -25.22
CA PHE A 84 -7.57 17.78 -26.52
C PHE A 84 -7.39 16.26 -26.52
N ILE A 85 -7.00 15.67 -25.37
CA ILE A 85 -6.65 14.25 -25.29
C ILE A 85 -7.70 13.50 -24.47
N ALA A 86 -8.32 12.49 -25.10
CA ALA A 86 -9.30 11.63 -24.45
C ALA A 86 -8.73 10.92 -23.22
N GLU A 87 -9.58 10.68 -22.22
CA GLU A 87 -9.20 10.06 -20.94
C GLU A 87 -8.49 8.71 -21.13
N ASP A 88 -8.95 7.86 -22.05
CA ASP A 88 -8.34 6.56 -22.35
C ASP A 88 -6.86 6.70 -22.74
N VAL A 89 -6.52 7.69 -23.57
CA VAL A 89 -5.14 7.93 -23.99
C VAL A 89 -4.29 8.42 -22.81
N ARG A 90 -4.85 9.28 -21.96
CA ARG A 90 -4.17 9.81 -20.76
C ARG A 90 -3.90 8.70 -19.73
N MET A 91 -4.84 7.77 -19.61
CA MET A 91 -4.70 6.53 -18.83
C MET A 91 -3.58 5.65 -19.39
N CYS A 92 -3.49 5.49 -20.72
CA CYS A 92 -2.40 4.75 -21.36
C CYS A 92 -1.03 5.38 -21.08
N VAL A 93 -0.91 6.70 -21.19
CA VAL A 93 0.31 7.44 -20.86
C VAL A 93 0.71 7.23 -19.39
N ARG A 94 -0.27 7.28 -18.47
CA ARG A 94 -0.04 7.00 -17.04
C ARG A 94 0.48 5.57 -16.82
N SER A 95 -0.12 4.59 -17.48
CA SER A 95 0.30 3.18 -17.42
C SER A 95 1.72 3.00 -17.96
N PHE A 96 2.06 3.67 -19.06
CA PHE A 96 3.40 3.62 -19.65
C PHE A 96 4.46 4.10 -18.66
N PHE A 97 4.26 5.27 -18.03
CA PHE A 97 5.21 5.76 -17.02
C PHE A 97 5.26 4.88 -15.77
N LYS A 98 4.13 4.29 -15.35
CA LYS A 98 4.13 3.32 -14.25
C LYS A 98 4.97 2.08 -14.58
N ASN A 99 4.88 1.57 -15.81
CA ASN A 99 5.69 0.44 -16.28
C ASN A 99 7.17 0.82 -16.40
N LEU A 100 7.48 2.00 -16.95
CA LEU A 100 8.85 2.50 -17.10
C LEU A 100 9.58 2.63 -15.76
N LEU A 101 8.87 2.94 -14.67
CA LEU A 101 9.42 3.05 -13.32
C LEU A 101 9.35 1.74 -12.52
N ALA A 102 8.90 0.63 -13.11
CA ALA A 102 8.88 -0.67 -12.45
C ALA A 102 10.26 -1.13 -11.93
N PRO A 103 11.39 -0.90 -12.62
CA PRO A 103 12.71 -1.32 -12.10
C PRO A 103 13.01 -0.76 -10.71
N VAL A 104 12.62 0.49 -10.43
CA VAL A 104 12.79 1.12 -9.11
C VAL A 104 12.02 0.34 -8.04
N ARG A 105 10.76 -0.01 -8.33
CA ARG A 105 9.91 -0.77 -7.41
C ARG A 105 10.39 -2.20 -7.22
N ILE A 106 10.85 -2.87 -8.27
CA ILE A 106 11.37 -4.24 -8.20
C ILE A 106 12.59 -4.28 -7.26
N VAL A 107 13.55 -3.37 -7.46
CA VAL A 107 14.74 -3.29 -6.61
C VAL A 107 14.38 -2.99 -5.17
N ASN A 108 13.47 -2.04 -4.91
CA ASN A 108 13.08 -1.70 -3.55
C ASN A 108 12.29 -2.81 -2.85
N ASN A 109 11.34 -3.47 -3.52
CA ASN A 109 10.66 -4.65 -2.98
C ASN A 109 11.66 -5.75 -2.61
N PHE A 110 12.66 -5.99 -3.47
CA PHE A 110 13.73 -6.95 -3.21
C PHE A 110 14.59 -6.54 -2.00
N LEU A 111 14.99 -5.26 -1.92
CA LEU A 111 15.77 -4.74 -0.80
C LEU A 111 15.02 -4.76 0.52
N GLN A 112 13.69 -4.70 0.51
CA GLN A 112 12.85 -4.84 1.69
C GLN A 112 12.60 -6.31 2.10
N GLY A 113 13.12 -7.29 1.34
CA GLY A 113 12.89 -8.72 1.59
C GLY A 113 11.57 -9.26 1.06
N LYS A 114 10.77 -8.43 0.35
CA LYS A 114 9.48 -8.83 -0.24
C LYS A 114 9.69 -9.52 -1.58
N VAL A 115 10.26 -10.73 -1.57
CA VAL A 115 10.58 -11.48 -2.80
C VAL A 115 9.33 -11.79 -3.63
N ALA A 116 8.20 -12.12 -2.98
CA ALA A 116 6.93 -12.36 -3.66
C ALA A 116 6.42 -11.11 -4.40
N ASP A 117 6.40 -9.96 -3.72
CA ASP A 117 5.96 -8.69 -4.32
C ASP A 117 6.91 -8.21 -5.43
N SER A 118 8.22 -8.42 -5.26
CA SER A 118 9.20 -8.17 -6.33
C SER A 118 8.93 -9.05 -7.55
N GLY A 119 8.56 -10.31 -7.34
CA GLY A 119 8.14 -11.23 -8.41
C GLY A 119 6.88 -10.76 -9.12
N ILE A 120 5.89 -10.26 -8.37
CA ILE A 120 4.66 -9.66 -8.92
C ILE A 120 4.98 -8.44 -9.77
N GLU A 121 5.80 -7.50 -9.29
CA GLU A 121 6.18 -6.31 -10.08
C GLU A 121 7.00 -6.67 -11.32
N THR A 122 7.84 -7.70 -11.23
CA THR A 122 8.58 -8.22 -12.39
C THR A 122 7.63 -8.82 -13.42
N ALA A 123 6.66 -9.62 -12.99
CA ALA A 123 5.64 -10.19 -13.87
C ALA A 123 4.78 -9.08 -14.51
N ARG A 124 4.37 -8.07 -13.73
CA ARG A 124 3.65 -6.89 -14.24
C ARG A 124 4.47 -6.16 -15.29
N PHE A 125 5.75 -5.93 -15.03
CA PHE A 125 6.65 -5.27 -15.99
C PHE A 125 6.75 -6.05 -17.31
N LEU A 126 6.93 -7.37 -17.25
CA LEU A 126 7.02 -8.21 -18.44
C LEU A 126 5.70 -8.28 -19.21
N LEU A 127 4.58 -8.52 -18.53
CA LEU A 127 3.25 -8.61 -19.14
C LEU A 127 2.84 -7.28 -19.77
N ASN A 128 3.03 -6.17 -19.07
CA ASN A 128 2.66 -4.85 -19.59
C ASN A 128 3.60 -4.43 -20.72
N SER A 129 4.88 -4.79 -20.68
CA SER A 129 5.81 -4.50 -21.78
C SER A 129 5.53 -5.33 -23.03
N THR A 130 5.11 -6.60 -22.88
CA THR A 130 4.88 -7.53 -24.00
C THR A 130 3.46 -7.46 -24.54
N LEU A 131 2.47 -7.77 -23.70
CA LEU A 131 1.05 -7.79 -24.06
C LEU A 131 0.42 -6.40 -23.98
N GLY A 132 0.93 -5.53 -23.12
CA GLY A 132 0.42 -4.17 -22.92
C GLY A 132 1.04 -3.12 -23.84
N ILE A 133 1.66 -3.51 -24.96
CA ILE A 133 2.29 -2.61 -25.95
C ILE A 133 3.27 -1.65 -25.25
N ALA A 134 4.40 -2.18 -24.77
CA ALA A 134 5.43 -1.42 -24.05
C ALA A 134 4.96 -0.73 -22.75
N GLY A 135 3.84 -1.17 -22.17
CA GLY A 135 3.29 -0.65 -20.93
C GLY A 135 2.16 0.37 -21.09
N LEU A 136 1.71 0.65 -22.32
CA LEU A 136 0.57 1.52 -22.56
C LEU A 136 -0.74 0.94 -21.99
N ALA A 137 -0.88 -0.38 -21.96
CA ALA A 137 -1.97 -1.07 -21.28
C ALA A 137 -1.47 -1.85 -20.05
N ASP A 138 -2.36 -2.13 -19.09
CA ASP A 138 -2.09 -2.91 -17.88
C ASP A 138 -2.86 -4.26 -17.89
N PRO A 139 -2.55 -5.19 -18.82
CA PRO A 139 -3.13 -6.52 -18.82
C PRO A 139 -2.80 -7.29 -17.54
N ALA A 140 -1.67 -7.00 -16.88
CA ALA A 140 -1.30 -7.66 -15.64
C ALA A 140 -2.33 -7.44 -14.53
N LYS A 141 -2.89 -6.22 -14.42
CA LYS A 141 -3.99 -5.95 -13.50
C LYS A 141 -5.32 -6.53 -14.00
N ASN A 142 -5.68 -6.26 -15.25
CA ASN A 142 -7.04 -6.50 -15.74
C ASN A 142 -7.33 -7.97 -16.05
N GLU A 143 -6.35 -8.71 -16.57
CA GLU A 143 -6.53 -10.11 -17.01
C GLU A 143 -5.94 -11.11 -15.99
N PHE A 144 -4.87 -10.73 -15.30
CA PHE A 144 -4.13 -11.62 -14.40
C PHE A 144 -4.31 -11.29 -12.91
N GLY A 145 -5.05 -10.23 -12.56
CA GLY A 145 -5.33 -9.85 -11.17
C GLY A 145 -4.10 -9.45 -10.35
N LEU A 146 -2.96 -9.14 -10.99
CA LEU A 146 -1.73 -8.74 -10.32
C LEU A 146 -1.83 -7.28 -9.92
N LEU A 147 -1.98 -6.99 -8.62
CA LEU A 147 -2.05 -5.62 -8.11
C LEU A 147 -0.65 -4.98 -8.03
N PRO A 148 -0.52 -3.66 -8.28
CA PRO A 148 0.75 -2.96 -8.17
C PRO A 148 1.26 -2.87 -6.72
N LYS A 149 2.57 -2.99 -6.54
CA LYS A 149 3.30 -2.90 -5.26
C LYS A 149 4.28 -1.73 -5.30
N ASP A 150 3.78 -0.55 -4.92
CA ASP A 150 4.48 0.73 -5.04
C ASP A 150 5.51 0.97 -3.91
N GLU A 151 6.74 0.51 -4.12
CA GLU A 151 7.87 0.69 -3.21
C GLU A 151 8.92 1.69 -3.72
N ASP A 152 9.54 2.42 -2.78
CA ASP A 152 10.62 3.40 -3.03
C ASP A 152 11.73 3.28 -1.98
N LEU A 153 12.90 3.87 -2.23
CA LEU A 153 14.06 3.72 -1.34
C LEU A 153 13.85 4.42 0.01
N GLY A 154 12.99 5.44 0.06
CA GLY A 154 12.58 6.08 1.31
C GLY A 154 11.83 5.11 2.22
N GLN A 155 10.92 4.32 1.65
CA GLN A 155 10.21 3.24 2.36
C GLN A 155 11.20 2.16 2.81
N THR A 156 12.08 1.72 1.91
CA THR A 156 13.12 0.73 2.21
C THR A 156 13.96 1.16 3.42
N MET A 157 14.46 2.39 3.43
CA MET A 157 15.20 2.93 4.58
C MET A 157 14.36 3.00 5.86
N GLY A 158 13.08 3.32 5.74
CA GLY A 158 12.15 3.33 6.88
C GLY A 158 11.98 1.95 7.52
N VAL A 159 11.94 0.89 6.70
CA VAL A 159 11.88 -0.50 7.17
C VAL A 159 13.14 -0.90 7.92
N TYR A 160 14.31 -0.43 7.47
CA TYR A 160 15.58 -0.62 8.16
C TYR A 160 15.77 0.26 9.41
N GLY A 161 14.73 0.94 9.88
CA GLY A 161 14.73 1.71 11.12
C GLY A 161 15.28 3.14 10.99
N LEU A 162 15.51 3.64 9.76
CA LEU A 162 15.84 5.06 9.59
C LEU A 162 14.58 5.91 9.83
N GLY A 163 14.66 6.76 10.85
CA GLY A 163 13.61 7.73 11.16
C GLY A 163 13.37 8.69 10.01
N GLU A 164 12.17 9.27 9.95
CA GLU A 164 11.77 10.23 8.91
C GLU A 164 12.62 11.52 8.91
N GLY A 165 13.09 11.94 10.09
CA GLY A 165 13.86 13.16 10.26
C GLY A 165 12.99 14.42 10.18
N ILE A 166 13.61 15.54 9.78
CA ILE A 166 12.91 16.83 9.67
C ILE A 166 12.05 16.83 8.40
N TYR A 167 10.83 17.34 8.53
CA TYR A 167 9.93 17.59 7.40
C TYR A 167 10.36 18.85 6.64
N PHE A 168 10.28 18.80 5.31
CA PHE A 168 10.43 19.98 4.48
C PHE A 168 9.62 19.88 3.19
N CYS A 169 9.26 21.05 2.64
CA CYS A 169 8.54 21.13 1.38
C CYS A 169 9.50 21.58 0.27
N TRP A 170 9.75 20.72 -0.72
CA TRP A 170 10.56 21.06 -1.88
C TRP A 170 9.75 21.91 -2.88
N PRO A 171 10.36 22.93 -3.52
CA PRO A 171 9.74 23.59 -4.64
C PRO A 171 9.57 22.58 -5.79
N ILE A 172 8.43 22.64 -6.47
CA ILE A 172 8.00 21.76 -7.57
C ILE A 172 7.69 20.32 -7.14
N LEU A 173 8.53 19.69 -6.32
CA LEU A 173 8.39 18.28 -5.92
C LEU A 173 7.37 18.05 -4.79
N GLY A 174 7.13 19.06 -3.94
CA GLY A 174 6.13 19.00 -2.87
C GLY A 174 6.67 18.48 -1.52
N PRO A 175 5.81 17.92 -0.65
CA PRO A 175 6.16 17.53 0.72
C PRO A 175 7.15 16.36 0.76
N SER A 176 8.16 16.46 1.63
CA SER A 176 9.19 15.43 1.82
C SER A 176 9.79 15.45 3.24
N ASN A 177 10.70 14.52 3.53
CA ASN A 177 11.51 14.49 4.75
C ASN A 177 12.95 14.06 4.41
N VAL A 178 13.87 14.17 5.38
CA VAL A 178 15.31 13.90 5.18
C VAL A 178 15.52 12.51 4.56
N ARG A 179 14.89 11.49 5.15
CA ARG A 179 15.00 10.11 4.67
C ARG A 179 14.46 9.96 3.26
N ASP A 180 13.25 10.43 3.01
CA ASP A 180 12.55 10.25 1.74
C ASP A 180 13.23 11.07 0.61
N THR A 181 13.94 12.15 0.93
CA THR A 181 14.79 12.87 -0.04
C THR A 181 16.04 12.11 -0.41
N ILE A 182 16.73 11.51 0.58
CA ILE A 182 17.84 10.59 0.30
C ILE A 182 17.32 9.40 -0.52
N GLY A 183 16.09 8.94 -0.22
CA GLY A 183 15.37 7.93 -0.95
C GLY A 183 15.20 8.30 -2.43
N LEU A 184 14.64 9.48 -2.67
CA LEU A 184 14.46 10.04 -4.00
C LEU A 184 15.78 10.16 -4.77
N ALA A 185 16.87 10.55 -4.10
CA ALA A 185 18.20 10.59 -4.72
C ALA A 185 18.73 9.19 -5.09
N GLY A 186 18.48 8.17 -4.27
CA GLY A 186 18.83 6.79 -4.60
C GLY A 186 17.98 6.23 -5.76
N ASP A 187 16.66 6.45 -5.71
CA ASP A 187 15.74 6.06 -6.77
C ASP A 187 16.04 6.77 -8.10
N PHE A 188 16.61 7.97 -8.06
CA PHE A 188 17.09 8.68 -9.24
C PHE A 188 18.12 7.86 -10.03
N PHE A 189 18.99 7.07 -9.38
CA PHE A 189 19.96 6.22 -10.08
C PHE A 189 19.34 4.94 -10.66
N LEU A 190 18.20 4.50 -10.13
CA LEU A 190 17.48 3.31 -10.59
C LEU A 190 16.46 3.62 -11.69
N SER A 191 16.02 4.88 -11.77
CA SER A 191 14.99 5.32 -12.71
C SER A 191 15.55 5.46 -14.14
N PRO A 192 15.02 4.74 -15.14
CA PRO A 192 15.39 4.94 -16.54
C PRO A 192 15.17 6.39 -17.02
N LEU A 193 14.17 7.07 -16.46
CA LEU A 193 13.83 8.45 -16.80
C LEU A 193 14.93 9.44 -16.40
N SER A 194 15.65 9.16 -15.32
CA SER A 194 16.77 10.01 -14.86
C SER A 194 17.95 9.99 -15.81
N TYR A 195 18.23 8.85 -16.47
CA TYR A 195 19.28 8.76 -17.48
C TYR A 195 18.97 9.62 -18.71
N LEU A 196 17.68 9.72 -19.10
CA LEU A 196 17.26 10.64 -20.15
C LEU A 196 17.56 12.08 -19.75
N ALA A 197 17.16 12.50 -18.54
CA ALA A 197 17.42 13.84 -18.03
C ALA A 197 18.92 14.16 -17.90
N MET A 198 19.76 13.17 -17.64
CA MET A 198 21.21 13.34 -17.56
C MET A 198 21.85 13.47 -18.96
N SER A 199 21.30 12.79 -19.97
CA SER A 199 21.77 12.90 -21.36
C SER A 199 21.30 14.18 -22.05
N ASP A 200 20.05 14.57 -21.82
CA ASP A 200 19.42 15.76 -22.36
C ASP A 200 18.47 16.31 -21.29
N SER A 201 18.98 17.29 -20.54
CA SER A 201 18.21 17.95 -19.49
C SER A 201 16.92 18.60 -19.99
N GLY A 202 16.90 19.10 -21.23
CA GLY A 202 15.71 19.70 -21.83
C GLY A 202 14.64 18.66 -22.09
N ALA A 203 15.03 17.53 -22.71
CA ALA A 203 14.12 16.41 -22.95
C ALA A 203 13.62 15.78 -21.65
N GLY A 204 14.50 15.60 -20.65
CA GLY A 204 14.12 15.06 -19.35
C GLY A 204 13.07 15.92 -18.62
N VAL A 205 13.29 17.24 -18.57
CA VAL A 205 12.35 18.18 -17.98
C VAL A 205 11.03 18.19 -18.75
N ALA A 206 11.06 18.15 -20.09
CA ALA A 206 9.86 18.10 -20.91
C ALA A 206 9.03 16.83 -20.67
N VAL A 207 9.68 15.67 -20.57
CA VAL A 207 9.01 14.39 -20.30
C VAL A 207 8.43 14.38 -18.88
N GLN A 208 9.17 14.88 -17.88
CA GLN A 208 8.67 14.98 -16.52
C GLN A 208 7.47 15.92 -16.43
N ALA A 209 7.56 17.11 -17.03
CA ALA A 209 6.46 18.06 -17.08
C ALA A 209 5.22 17.45 -17.79
N GLY A 210 5.42 16.75 -18.91
CA GLY A 210 4.34 16.06 -19.62
C GLY A 210 3.69 14.97 -18.78
N ARG A 211 4.48 14.23 -18.00
CA ARG A 211 3.96 13.24 -17.04
C ARG A 211 3.12 13.89 -15.96
N GLU A 212 3.59 14.99 -15.35
CA GLU A 212 2.84 15.68 -14.29
C GLU A 212 1.55 16.34 -14.81
N VAL A 213 1.58 16.92 -16.01
CA VAL A 213 0.38 17.44 -16.70
C VAL A 213 -0.61 16.31 -16.97
N ASN A 214 -0.14 15.16 -17.48
CA ASN A 214 -0.98 14.01 -17.73
C ASN A 214 -1.62 13.49 -16.43
N ASN A 215 -0.83 13.34 -15.35
CA ASN A 215 -1.34 12.88 -14.06
C ASN A 215 -2.37 13.85 -13.49
N THR A 216 -2.05 15.14 -13.45
CA THR A 216 -2.93 16.18 -12.90
C THR A 216 -4.23 16.26 -13.69
N SER A 217 -4.19 16.05 -15.02
CA SER A 217 -5.40 16.07 -15.84
C SER A 217 -6.41 14.97 -15.47
N LEU A 218 -5.96 13.87 -14.85
CA LEU A 218 -6.81 12.76 -14.41
C LEU A 218 -7.37 12.98 -12.99
N THR A 219 -6.89 13.99 -12.28
CA THR A 219 -7.22 14.31 -10.87
C THR A 219 -7.50 15.81 -10.72
N LEU A 220 -8.12 16.42 -11.75
CA LEU A 220 -8.52 17.83 -11.73
C LEU A 220 -9.63 18.01 -10.71
N GLY A 221 -9.47 18.93 -9.75
CA GLY A 221 -10.43 19.17 -8.67
C GLY A 221 -9.96 18.62 -7.32
N ASP A 222 -9.27 17.48 -7.31
CA ASP A 222 -8.88 16.79 -6.06
C ASP A 222 -8.05 17.69 -5.12
N TYR A 223 -7.12 18.48 -5.68
CA TYR A 223 -6.28 19.39 -4.89
C TYR A 223 -7.07 20.60 -4.38
N GLU A 224 -7.99 21.12 -5.20
CA GLU A 224 -8.86 22.22 -4.80
C GLU A 224 -9.82 21.80 -3.69
N ASP A 225 -10.48 20.65 -3.83
CA ASP A 225 -11.39 20.10 -2.82
C ASP A 225 -10.66 19.85 -1.50
N PHE A 226 -9.42 19.33 -1.57
CA PHE A 226 -8.55 19.17 -0.41
C PHE A 226 -8.21 20.53 0.24
N LYS A 227 -7.88 21.54 -0.56
CA LYS A 227 -7.52 22.87 -0.06
C LYS A 227 -8.71 23.60 0.56
N GLU A 228 -9.90 23.48 -0.02
CA GLU A 228 -11.12 24.13 0.45
C GLU A 228 -11.68 23.50 1.73
N SER A 229 -11.48 22.19 1.91
CA SER A 229 -11.90 21.47 3.12
C SER A 229 -10.97 21.68 4.32
N ALA A 230 -9.75 22.15 4.10
CA ALA A 230 -8.74 22.35 5.15
C ALA A 230 -8.77 23.77 5.74
N ILE A 231 -8.76 23.87 7.08
CA ILE A 231 -8.61 25.16 7.79
C ILE A 231 -7.22 25.77 7.53
N ASP A 232 -6.18 24.95 7.64
CA ASP A 232 -4.81 25.28 7.23
C ASP A 232 -4.34 24.22 6.23
N PRO A 233 -4.39 24.52 4.91
CA PRO A 233 -3.99 23.59 3.86
C PRO A 233 -2.54 23.10 3.98
N TYR A 234 -1.64 23.92 4.53
CA TYR A 234 -0.25 23.52 4.71
C TYR A 234 -0.11 22.45 5.80
N VAL A 235 -0.72 22.69 6.97
CA VAL A 235 -0.70 21.75 8.09
C VAL A 235 -1.40 20.45 7.71
N ALA A 236 -2.57 20.54 7.07
CA ALA A 236 -3.31 19.39 6.59
C ALA A 236 -2.47 18.55 5.60
N LEU A 237 -1.76 19.19 4.66
CA LEU A 237 -0.92 18.49 3.69
C LEU A 237 0.27 17.79 4.36
N ARG A 238 0.93 18.46 5.29
CA ARG A 238 2.05 17.90 6.07
C ARG A 238 1.60 16.66 6.85
N ASP A 239 0.49 16.77 7.55
CA ASP A 239 -0.01 15.70 8.42
C ASP A 239 -0.51 14.52 7.57
N ALA A 240 -1.21 14.79 6.47
CA ALA A 240 -1.60 13.78 5.49
C ALA A 240 -0.39 13.08 4.86
N TYR A 241 0.64 13.82 4.48
CA TYR A 241 1.89 13.25 3.96
C TYR A 241 2.54 12.29 4.96
N ARG A 242 2.67 12.71 6.23
CA ARG A 242 3.26 11.87 7.27
C ARG A 242 2.46 10.60 7.51
N GLN A 243 1.13 10.71 7.64
CA GLN A 243 0.24 9.56 7.80
C GLN A 243 0.35 8.60 6.62
N TYR A 244 0.37 9.13 5.39
CA TYR A 244 0.54 8.35 4.17
C TYR A 244 1.88 7.59 4.14
N ARG A 245 2.99 8.24 4.47
CA ARG A 245 4.32 7.62 4.50
C ARG A 245 4.44 6.57 5.60
N GLN A 246 3.91 6.84 6.78
CA GLN A 246 3.88 5.86 7.86
C GLN A 246 3.05 4.64 7.51
N LYS A 247 1.90 4.82 6.85
CA LYS A 247 1.09 3.71 6.34
C LYS A 247 1.91 2.85 5.38
N LYS A 248 2.52 3.47 4.37
CA LYS A 248 3.38 2.78 3.39
C LYS A 248 4.50 1.94 4.01
N ILE A 249 5.16 2.47 5.05
CA ILE A 249 6.23 1.73 5.74
C ILE A 249 5.66 0.63 6.64
N ARG A 250 4.51 0.85 7.29
CA ARG A 250 3.85 -0.17 8.12
C ARG A 250 3.23 -1.31 7.30
N ASP A 251 2.78 -1.03 6.08
CA ASP A 251 2.32 -2.04 5.10
C ASP A 251 3.46 -3.03 4.72
N VAL A 252 4.69 -2.81 5.20
CA VAL A 252 5.84 -3.74 5.12
C VAL A 252 5.99 -4.62 6.36
N ALA A 253 5.69 -4.08 7.56
CA ALA A 253 5.87 -4.77 8.83
C ALA A 253 4.78 -5.82 9.07
N VAL A 254 3.56 -5.53 8.63
CA VAL A 254 2.54 -6.54 8.43
C VAL A 254 2.80 -7.06 7.02
N GLY A 255 3.38 -8.25 6.91
CA GLY A 255 3.54 -8.91 5.62
C GLY A 255 2.25 -8.77 4.82
N SER A 256 2.36 -8.54 3.52
CA SER A 256 1.20 -8.40 2.65
C SER A 256 0.46 -9.74 2.52
N ASP A 257 -0.19 -10.16 3.60
CA ASP A 257 -1.33 -11.05 3.59
C ASP A 257 -2.46 -10.23 2.98
N SER A 258 -2.41 -10.20 1.64
CA SER A 258 -3.54 -10.10 0.76
C SER A 258 -4.89 -9.96 1.47
N VAL A 259 -5.40 -8.73 1.53
CA VAL A 259 -6.85 -8.52 1.56
C VAL A 259 -7.37 -8.99 0.20
N TYR A 260 -7.63 -10.29 0.07
CA TYR A 260 -8.45 -10.84 -1.00
C TYR A 260 -9.91 -10.52 -0.66
N ILE A 261 -10.51 -9.57 -1.38
CA ILE A 261 -11.97 -9.53 -1.47
C ILE A 261 -12.35 -10.67 -2.42
N SER A 262 -12.69 -11.85 -1.90
CA SER A 262 -13.24 -12.91 -2.72
C SER A 262 -14.69 -12.55 -3.07
N SER A 263 -14.93 -12.14 -4.31
CA SER A 263 -16.28 -12.17 -4.88
C SER A 263 -16.63 -13.62 -5.24
N SER A 264 -17.11 -14.41 -4.27
CA SER A 264 -17.69 -15.71 -4.55
C SER A 264 -19.17 -15.54 -4.88
N GLY A 265 -19.46 -15.37 -6.17
CA GLY A 265 -20.77 -15.69 -6.71
C GLY A 265 -20.97 -17.20 -6.68
N THR A 266 -22.12 -17.61 -6.14
CA THR A 266 -22.76 -18.92 -6.31
C THR A 266 -22.20 -20.08 -5.49
N THR A 267 -22.99 -20.41 -4.46
CA THR A 267 -23.25 -21.72 -3.81
C THR A 267 -22.13 -22.76 -3.79
N ASP A 268 -21.85 -23.17 -2.55
CA ASP A 268 -21.20 -24.41 -2.11
C ASP A 268 -19.76 -24.26 -1.59
N ASN A 269 -19.67 -24.58 -0.31
CA ASN A 269 -18.49 -24.98 0.46
C ASN A 269 -17.61 -23.87 1.05
N ALA A 270 -17.75 -23.75 2.37
CA ALA A 270 -16.81 -23.14 3.29
C ALA A 270 -15.41 -23.74 3.14
N TYR A 271 -14.39 -22.89 2.97
CA TYR A 271 -13.02 -23.18 3.38
C TYR A 271 -12.34 -21.89 3.83
N ALA A 272 -12.11 -21.80 5.13
CA ALA A 272 -11.13 -20.89 5.72
C ALA A 272 -9.71 -21.40 5.41
N ARG A 273 -8.76 -20.48 5.20
CA ARG A 273 -7.33 -20.76 5.36
C ARG A 273 -6.78 -19.81 6.40
N ASP A 274 -6.24 -20.39 7.46
CA ASP A 274 -5.29 -19.73 8.36
C ASP A 274 -3.91 -20.38 8.18
N THR A 275 -2.90 -19.54 8.31
CA THR A 275 -1.47 -19.81 8.23
C THR A 275 -0.93 -20.30 9.56
N THR A 276 -1.02 -21.60 9.87
CA THR A 276 0.01 -22.33 10.64
C THR A 276 -0.33 -23.81 10.74
N GLY A 277 0.67 -24.68 10.59
CA GLY A 277 0.52 -26.10 10.82
C GLY A 277 0.32 -26.42 12.30
N SER A 278 -0.94 -26.58 12.72
CA SER A 278 -1.34 -27.49 13.79
C SER A 278 -2.76 -27.97 13.47
N ALA A 279 -2.93 -29.29 13.37
CA ALA A 279 -4.16 -30.06 13.20
C ALA A 279 -5.45 -29.27 12.87
N LEU A 280 -5.95 -29.49 11.64
CA LEU A 280 -7.25 -29.05 11.16
C LEU A 280 -8.36 -29.31 12.21
N PRO A 281 -9.10 -28.29 12.69
CA PRO A 281 -10.41 -28.54 13.27
C PRO A 281 -11.36 -29.01 12.16
N GLU A 282 -12.14 -30.04 12.45
CA GLU A 282 -13.10 -30.65 11.51
C GLU A 282 -14.12 -29.62 10.98
N PRO A 283 -14.68 -29.84 9.77
CA PRO A 283 -15.68 -28.96 9.18
C PRO A 283 -16.87 -28.78 10.13
N VAL A 284 -17.15 -27.53 10.48
CA VAL A 284 -18.25 -27.15 11.36
C VAL A 284 -19.58 -27.49 10.66
N ALA A 285 -20.32 -28.43 11.22
CA ALA A 285 -21.57 -28.95 10.69
C ALA A 285 -22.65 -27.84 10.58
N ALA A 286 -23.61 -28.04 9.66
CA ALA A 286 -24.71 -27.11 9.38
C ALA A 286 -25.71 -26.89 10.53
N ASP A 287 -25.50 -27.55 11.68
CA ASP A 287 -26.38 -27.51 12.85
C ASP A 287 -25.82 -26.66 14.01
N ASN A 288 -24.75 -25.89 13.78
CA ASN A 288 -24.14 -25.06 14.83
C ASN A 288 -24.86 -23.72 15.00
N PHE A 289 -25.04 -23.32 16.26
CA PHE A 289 -25.54 -22.01 16.61
C PHE A 289 -24.48 -20.93 16.42
N PHE A 290 -24.93 -19.74 16.03
CA PHE A 290 -24.09 -18.55 15.88
C PHE A 290 -24.65 -17.40 16.71
N VAL A 291 -23.78 -16.51 17.19
CA VAL A 291 -24.19 -15.24 17.79
C VAL A 291 -23.92 -14.13 16.79
N ARG A 292 -24.99 -13.51 16.30
CA ARG A 292 -24.89 -12.35 15.41
C ARG A 292 -24.63 -11.09 16.23
N VAL A 293 -23.50 -10.45 15.96
CA VAL A 293 -22.98 -9.30 16.70
C VAL A 293 -23.40 -7.97 16.08
N GLY A 294 -23.58 -7.93 14.75
CA GLY A 294 -24.01 -6.72 14.04
C GLY A 294 -24.39 -6.99 12.59
N THR A 295 -25.17 -6.09 11.99
CA THR A 295 -25.54 -6.13 10.56
C THR A 295 -25.38 -4.76 9.91
N SER A 296 -24.86 -4.73 8.70
CA SER A 296 -24.66 -3.48 7.93
C SER A 296 -24.82 -3.72 6.44
N PHE A 297 -25.27 -2.71 5.70
CA PHE A 297 -25.25 -2.73 4.23
C PHE A 297 -23.89 -2.32 3.66
N GLU A 298 -23.01 -1.74 4.48
CA GLU A 298 -21.63 -1.41 4.14
C GLU A 298 -20.66 -2.28 4.96
N ALA A 299 -19.84 -3.09 4.27
CA ALA A 299 -18.92 -4.04 4.91
C ALA A 299 -17.87 -3.35 5.80
N GLU A 300 -17.42 -2.15 5.42
CA GLU A 300 -16.42 -1.37 6.17
C GLU A 300 -16.87 -1.02 7.59
N LYS A 301 -18.18 -0.87 7.81
CA LYS A 301 -18.75 -0.58 9.14
C LYS A 301 -18.64 -1.76 10.10
N LEU A 302 -18.50 -2.99 9.59
CA LEU A 302 -18.31 -4.19 10.41
C LEU A 302 -16.85 -4.44 10.76
N LEU A 303 -15.91 -3.76 10.10
CA LEU A 303 -14.47 -3.95 10.32
C LEU A 303 -14.03 -3.57 11.74
N VAL A 304 -14.62 -2.49 12.29
CA VAL A 304 -14.35 -2.04 13.66
C VAL A 304 -14.83 -3.08 14.68
N MET A 305 -16.01 -3.66 14.47
CA MET A 305 -16.54 -4.72 15.33
C MET A 305 -15.72 -6.00 15.22
N GLN A 306 -15.27 -6.36 14.01
CA GLN A 306 -14.41 -7.52 13.78
C GLN A 306 -13.05 -7.38 14.47
N GLN A 307 -12.44 -6.20 14.42
CA GLN A 307 -11.19 -5.91 15.14
C GLN A 307 -11.36 -6.00 16.65
N ALA A 308 -12.50 -5.54 17.20
CA ALA A 308 -12.80 -5.68 18.61
C ALA A 308 -12.98 -7.15 19.05
N LEU A 309 -13.60 -8.00 18.22
CA LEU A 309 -13.70 -9.44 18.48
C LEU A 309 -12.33 -10.14 18.43
N LEU A 310 -11.47 -9.75 17.48
CA LEU A 310 -10.10 -10.26 17.40
C LEU A 310 -9.28 -9.88 18.65
N ALA A 311 -9.42 -8.65 19.16
CA ALA A 311 -8.77 -8.22 20.39
C ALA A 311 -9.24 -9.03 21.63
N MET A 312 -10.44 -9.60 21.58
CA MET A 312 -10.97 -10.50 22.60
C MET A 312 -10.60 -11.98 22.41
N ASN A 313 -9.79 -12.28 21.39
CA ASN A 313 -9.45 -13.63 20.96
C ASN A 313 -10.70 -14.47 20.60
N THR A 314 -11.72 -13.82 20.02
CA THR A 314 -12.97 -14.45 19.61
C THR A 314 -12.99 -14.58 18.09
N ALA A 315 -13.11 -15.82 17.59
CA ALA A 315 -13.27 -16.09 16.17
C ALA A 315 -14.61 -15.52 15.67
N SER A 316 -14.60 -14.93 14.48
CA SER A 316 -15.81 -14.34 13.87
C SER A 316 -15.82 -14.57 12.37
N ILE A 317 -17.01 -14.64 11.80
CA ILE A 317 -17.29 -14.92 10.38
C ILE A 317 -18.19 -13.79 9.87
N VAL A 318 -17.91 -13.28 8.68
CA VAL A 318 -18.81 -12.34 8.01
C VAL A 318 -19.64 -13.11 6.99
N THR A 319 -20.95 -13.12 7.17
CA THR A 319 -21.91 -13.73 6.24
C THR A 319 -22.59 -12.64 5.41
N VAL A 320 -22.90 -12.97 4.16
CA VAL A 320 -23.56 -12.05 3.22
C VAL A 320 -24.89 -12.65 2.79
N SER A 321 -25.95 -11.86 2.88
CA SER A 321 -27.30 -12.24 2.46
C SER A 321 -27.89 -11.17 1.56
N ASP A 322 -28.55 -11.56 0.47
CA ASP A 322 -29.28 -10.61 -0.39
C ASP A 322 -30.63 -10.25 0.25
N ARG A 323 -30.83 -8.96 0.51
CA ARG A 323 -32.11 -8.40 0.96
C ARG A 323 -32.61 -7.35 -0.03
N GLY A 324 -33.38 -7.80 -1.02
CA GLY A 324 -34.06 -6.93 -1.96
C GLY A 324 -33.12 -6.24 -2.94
N GLY A 325 -32.12 -6.97 -3.45
CA GLY A 325 -31.15 -6.47 -4.43
C GLY A 325 -30.00 -5.68 -3.81
N ARG A 326 -29.79 -5.79 -2.49
CA ARG A 326 -28.68 -5.19 -1.76
C ARG A 326 -28.07 -6.21 -0.82
N ASN A 327 -26.74 -6.27 -0.80
CA ASN A 327 -25.99 -7.12 0.10
C ASN A 327 -26.12 -6.61 1.53
N LEU A 328 -26.65 -7.45 2.41
CA LEU A 328 -26.61 -7.26 3.86
C LEU A 328 -25.49 -8.12 4.41
N TYR A 329 -24.51 -7.48 5.05
CA TYR A 329 -23.41 -8.13 5.73
C TYR A 329 -23.79 -8.33 7.20
N ALA A 330 -23.53 -9.52 7.73
CA ALA A 330 -23.71 -9.85 9.14
C ALA A 330 -22.40 -10.39 9.71
N LEU A 331 -22.06 -9.95 10.93
CA LEU A 331 -20.89 -10.45 11.67
C LEU A 331 -21.38 -11.47 12.71
N GLU A 332 -20.88 -12.70 12.63
CA GLU A 332 -21.37 -13.85 13.37
C GLU A 332 -20.22 -14.57 14.09
N VAL A 333 -20.44 -14.95 15.35
CA VAL A 333 -19.49 -15.70 16.18
C VAL A 333 -20.00 -17.13 16.33
N PRO A 334 -19.20 -18.16 15.99
CA PRO A 334 -19.62 -19.55 16.16
C PRO A 334 -19.74 -19.90 17.65
N ALA A 335 -20.84 -20.55 18.05
CA ALA A 335 -21.17 -20.76 19.45
C ALA A 335 -21.50 -22.22 19.84
N GLY A 336 -21.13 -23.17 18.97
CA GLY A 336 -21.26 -24.61 19.20
C GLY A 336 -22.63 -25.19 18.85
N GLU A 337 -22.83 -26.47 19.15
CA GLU A 337 -24.05 -27.24 18.81
C GLU A 337 -25.21 -27.03 19.79
N GLU A 338 -24.94 -26.51 21.00
CA GLU A 338 -25.94 -26.35 22.05
C GLU A 338 -26.45 -24.90 22.17
N PHE A 339 -27.77 -24.73 22.25
CA PHE A 339 -28.39 -23.40 22.41
C PHE A 339 -27.96 -22.68 23.69
N GLU A 340 -27.71 -23.40 24.79
CA GLU A 340 -27.23 -22.80 26.05
C GLU A 340 -25.80 -22.27 25.93
N SER A 341 -24.94 -22.94 25.16
CA SER A 341 -23.59 -22.44 24.82
C SER A 341 -23.69 -21.13 24.03
N ALA A 342 -24.58 -21.07 23.04
CA ALA A 342 -24.83 -19.85 22.28
C ALA A 342 -25.37 -18.69 23.13
N ARG A 343 -26.24 -18.99 24.11
CA ARG A 343 -26.76 -18.00 25.05
C ARG A 343 -25.70 -17.48 25.99
N GLN A 344 -24.80 -18.33 26.46
CA GLN A 344 -23.69 -17.95 27.31
C GLN A 344 -22.69 -17.05 26.55
N GLU A 345 -22.39 -17.38 25.30
CA GLU A 345 -21.50 -16.58 24.46
C GLU A 345 -22.14 -15.23 24.09
N ALA A 346 -23.44 -15.20 23.79
CA ALA A 346 -24.16 -13.94 23.56
C ALA A 346 -24.15 -13.04 24.81
N LYS A 347 -24.28 -13.62 26.00
CA LYS A 347 -24.17 -12.86 27.25
C LYS A 347 -22.76 -12.29 27.44
N ARG A 348 -21.72 -13.10 27.20
CA ARG A 348 -20.32 -12.66 27.25
C ARG A 348 -20.06 -11.48 26.30
N LEU A 349 -20.60 -11.53 25.08
CA LEU A 349 -20.44 -10.46 24.09
C LEU A 349 -21.21 -9.19 24.49
N CYS A 350 -22.42 -9.33 25.04
CA CYS A 350 -23.16 -8.21 25.62
C CYS A 350 -22.38 -7.53 26.77
N ASP A 351 -21.79 -8.32 27.67
CA ASP A 351 -20.99 -7.82 28.80
C ASP A 351 -19.72 -7.10 28.31
N ALA A 352 -19.21 -7.46 27.13
CA ALA A 352 -18.07 -6.81 26.46
C ALA A 352 -18.44 -5.57 25.63
N GLY A 353 -19.71 -5.14 25.63
CA GLY A 353 -20.17 -3.92 24.97
C GLY A 353 -20.87 -4.11 23.62
N PHE A 354 -21.06 -5.35 23.16
CA PHE A 354 -21.81 -5.64 21.93
C PHE A 354 -23.32 -5.78 22.23
N SER A 355 -24.01 -4.66 22.36
CA SER A 355 -25.44 -4.62 22.74
C SER A 355 -26.39 -5.29 21.73
N GLU A 356 -25.93 -5.54 20.50
CA GLU A 356 -26.73 -6.16 19.43
C GLU A 356 -26.51 -7.68 19.30
N ALA A 357 -25.73 -8.29 20.20
CA ALA A 357 -25.46 -9.73 20.18
C ALA A 357 -26.75 -10.55 20.37
N ARG A 358 -27.14 -11.33 19.34
CA ARG A 358 -28.31 -12.21 19.35
C ARG A 358 -27.99 -13.60 18.82
N VAL A 359 -28.54 -14.62 19.47
CA VAL A 359 -28.40 -16.01 19.02
C VAL A 359 -29.21 -16.21 17.72
N GLY A 360 -28.55 -16.75 16.71
CA GLY A 360 -29.10 -17.22 15.45
C GLY A 360 -28.79 -18.72 15.25
N GLN A 361 -29.57 -19.36 14.39
CA GLN A 361 -29.41 -20.75 13.99
C GLN A 361 -29.24 -20.81 12.48
#